data_AF-A0A1B6F951-F1
#
_entry.id   AF-A0A1B6F951-F1
#
_cell.length_a   1.000
_cell.length_b   1.000
_cell.length_c   1.000
_cell.angle_alpha   90.00
_cell.angle_beta   90.00
_cell.angle_gamma   90.00
#
_symmetry.space_group_name_H-M   'P 1'
#
loop_
_entity.id
_entity.type
_entity.pdbx_description
1 polymer ?
#
loop_
_entity_poly.entity_id
_entity_poly.type
_entity_poly.pdbx_seq_one_letter_code
_entity_poly.pdbx_strand_id
1 'polypeptide(L)'
;EKLVEALGDKAKVYFQNMKLWFHMKWTKEQFDNIVRKMLDPEQARLHNQFLLHLFFKCSKPDLPSHLKNDGNLKYKRRGRQSYNGFEQTNVQEFAPTRIMQRPPDDPPRYPSQELLVPDQELIHIRLLLGAWELGLKGAERGAAEILVVAVR
;
A
#
# COMPACT_ATOMS: atom_id res chain seq x y z
N GLU A 1 -5.88 -19.18 -14.61
CA GLU A 1 -6.33 -20.26 -15.51
C GLU A 1 -6.99 -19.71 -16.76
N LYS A 2 -8.08 -18.92 -16.67
CA LYS A 2 -8.77 -18.31 -17.82
C LYS A 2 -7.88 -17.59 -18.86
N LEU A 3 -6.83 -16.88 -18.42
CA LEU A 3 -5.90 -16.19 -19.34
C LEU A 3 -5.02 -17.17 -20.15
N VAL A 4 -4.52 -18.23 -19.52
CA VAL A 4 -3.61 -19.19 -20.18
C VAL A 4 -4.35 -19.99 -21.23
N GLU A 5 -5.59 -20.36 -20.92
CA GLU A 5 -6.51 -21.02 -21.85
C GLU A 5 -6.86 -20.10 -23.04
N ALA A 6 -7.19 -18.83 -22.79
CA ALA A 6 -7.52 -17.88 -23.84
C ALA A 6 -6.32 -17.52 -24.74
N LEU A 7 -5.08 -17.56 -24.24
CA LEU A 7 -3.89 -17.27 -25.03
C LEU A 7 -3.41 -18.46 -25.86
N GLY A 8 -3.70 -19.70 -25.46
CA GLY A 8 -3.23 -20.91 -26.14
C GLY A 8 -1.72 -20.87 -26.45
N ASP A 9 -1.37 -20.96 -27.72
CA ASP A 9 0.03 -20.97 -28.19
C ASP A 9 0.78 -19.67 -27.93
N LYS A 10 0.08 -18.53 -27.83
CA LYS A 10 0.68 -17.22 -27.51
C LYS A 10 1.15 -17.13 -26.06
N ALA A 11 0.71 -18.05 -25.19
CA ALA A 11 1.00 -18.01 -23.75
C ALA A 11 2.51 -18.07 -23.46
N LYS A 12 3.28 -18.87 -24.21
CA LYS A 12 4.73 -19.00 -24.01
C LYS A 12 5.45 -17.66 -24.23
N VAL A 13 5.11 -16.97 -25.32
CA VAL A 13 5.71 -15.68 -25.67
C VAL A 13 5.27 -14.61 -24.67
N TYR A 14 4.00 -14.61 -24.27
CA TYR A 14 3.48 -13.71 -23.25
C TYR A 14 4.23 -13.84 -21.91
N PHE A 15 4.42 -15.07 -21.40
CA PHE A 15 5.14 -15.27 -20.14
C PHE A 15 6.64 -14.95 -20.24
N GLN A 16 7.25 -15.13 -21.42
CA GLN A 16 8.62 -14.69 -21.66
C GLN A 16 8.74 -13.16 -21.57
N ASN A 17 7.84 -12.44 -22.24
CA ASN A 17 7.76 -10.98 -22.17
C ASN A 17 7.48 -10.50 -20.73
N MET A 18 6.58 -11.20 -20.03
CA MET A 18 6.28 -10.91 -18.63
C MET A 18 7.52 -11.11 -17.75
N LYS A 19 8.30 -12.19 -17.94
CA LYS A 19 9.57 -12.38 -17.24
C LYS A 19 10.54 -11.23 -17.50
N LEU A 20 10.69 -10.76 -18.74
CA LEU A 20 11.57 -9.63 -19.06
C LEU A 20 11.14 -8.35 -18.32
N TRP A 21 9.83 -8.09 -18.24
CA TRP A 21 9.29 -6.99 -17.45
C TRP A 21 9.56 -7.16 -15.95
N PHE A 22 9.34 -8.34 -15.37
CA PHE A 22 9.61 -8.62 -13.95
C PHE A 22 11.10 -8.53 -13.58
N HIS A 23 12.01 -8.86 -14.51
CA HIS A 23 13.45 -8.72 -14.29
C HIS A 23 13.97 -7.31 -14.60
N MET A 24 13.08 -6.32 -14.76
CA MET A 24 13.41 -4.92 -15.08
C MET A 24 14.21 -4.75 -16.36
N LYS A 25 14.18 -5.73 -17.27
CA LYS A 25 14.80 -5.62 -18.59
C LYS A 25 13.95 -4.78 -19.54
N TRP A 26 12.64 -4.74 -19.32
CA TRP A 26 11.68 -3.91 -20.04
C TRP A 26 10.94 -2.97 -19.11
N THR A 27 10.62 -1.77 -19.62
CA THR A 27 9.69 -0.87 -18.94
C THR A 27 8.26 -1.38 -19.05
N LYS A 28 7.37 -0.91 -18.16
CA LYS A 28 5.94 -1.22 -18.23
C LYS A 28 5.35 -0.84 -19.60
N GLU A 29 5.76 0.30 -20.15
CA GLU A 29 5.28 0.78 -21.45
C GLU A 29 5.70 -0.14 -22.61
N GLN A 30 6.94 -0.63 -22.60
CA GLN A 30 7.42 -1.57 -23.61
C GLN A 30 6.65 -2.90 -23.55
N PHE A 31 6.40 -3.41 -22.35
CA PHE A 31 5.60 -4.61 -22.14
C PHE A 31 4.15 -4.39 -22.59
N ASP A 32 3.50 -3.32 -22.15
CA ASP A 32 2.11 -3.00 -22.51
C ASP A 32 1.93 -2.86 -24.03
N ASN A 33 2.90 -2.27 -24.73
CA ASN A 33 2.84 -2.08 -26.19
C ASN A 33 2.91 -3.42 -26.94
N ILE A 34 3.79 -4.35 -26.50
CA ILE A 34 3.91 -5.67 -27.11
C ILE A 34 2.67 -6.52 -26.81
N VAL A 35 2.17 -6.47 -25.58
CA VAL A 35 0.98 -7.21 -25.15
C VAL A 35 -0.26 -6.71 -25.89
N ARG A 36 -0.45 -5.39 -26.06
CA ARG A 36 -1.56 -4.82 -26.84
C ARG A 36 -1.55 -5.21 -28.32
N LYS A 37 -0.37 -5.42 -28.91
CA LYS A 37 -0.24 -5.87 -30.30
C LYS A 37 -0.53 -7.36 -30.47
N MET A 38 -0.37 -8.15 -29.40
CA MET A 38 -0.50 -9.61 -29.43
C MET A 38 -1.90 -10.09 -29.00
N LEU A 39 -2.52 -9.35 -28.08
CA LEU A 39 -3.78 -9.73 -27.44
C LEU A 39 -4.99 -9.11 -28.12
N ASP A 40 -6.03 -9.92 -28.31
CA ASP A 40 -7.36 -9.46 -28.69
C ASP A 40 -8.05 -8.75 -27.51
N PRO A 41 -9.08 -7.93 -27.73
CA PRO A 41 -9.74 -7.16 -26.66
C PRO A 41 -10.22 -8.00 -25.47
N GLU A 42 -10.72 -9.22 -25.71
CA GLU A 42 -11.14 -10.13 -24.63
C GLU A 42 -9.94 -10.72 -23.86
N GLN A 43 -8.86 -11.04 -24.56
CA GLN A 43 -7.62 -11.50 -23.94
C GLN A 43 -6.96 -10.36 -23.14
N ALA A 44 -7.04 -9.11 -23.63
CA ALA A 44 -6.56 -7.93 -22.93
C ALA A 44 -7.34 -7.68 -21.63
N ARG A 45 -8.66 -7.91 -21.63
CA ARG A 45 -9.49 -7.86 -20.41
C ARG A 45 -9.04 -8.90 -19.39
N LEU A 46 -8.81 -10.14 -19.83
CA LEU A 46 -8.30 -11.22 -18.97
C LEU A 46 -6.88 -10.94 -18.46
N HIS A 47 -6.04 -10.31 -19.27
CA HIS A 47 -4.69 -9.87 -18.90
C HIS A 47 -4.74 -8.83 -17.77
N ASN A 48 -5.57 -7.80 -17.93
CA ASN A 48 -5.76 -6.77 -16.90
C ASN A 48 -6.29 -7.38 -15.60
N GLN A 49 -7.25 -8.28 -15.69
CA GLN A 49 -7.77 -9.01 -14.53
C GLN A 49 -6.68 -9.84 -13.84
N PHE A 50 -5.81 -10.50 -14.62
CA PHE A 50 -4.68 -11.25 -14.09
C PHE A 50 -3.67 -10.33 -13.37
N LEU A 51 -3.30 -9.20 -13.96
CA LEU A 51 -2.38 -8.25 -13.34
C LEU A 51 -2.96 -7.67 -12.04
N LEU A 52 -4.24 -7.32 -12.02
CA LEU A 52 -4.91 -6.84 -10.81
C LEU A 52 -4.86 -7.88 -9.68
N HIS A 53 -5.15 -9.16 -9.97
CA HIS A 53 -5.02 -10.22 -8.98
C HIS A 53 -3.57 -10.45 -8.55
N LEU A 54 -2.61 -10.35 -9.46
CA LEU A 54 -1.20 -10.50 -9.16
C LEU A 54 -0.72 -9.37 -8.24
N PHE A 55 -1.06 -8.12 -8.53
CA PHE A 55 -0.74 -6.98 -7.68
C PHE A 55 -1.43 -7.07 -6.33
N PHE A 56 -2.71 -7.44 -6.28
CA PHE A 56 -3.41 -7.64 -5.01
C PHE A 56 -2.76 -8.74 -4.16
N LYS A 57 -2.27 -9.81 -4.79
CA LYS A 57 -1.55 -10.89 -4.09
C LYS A 57 -0.18 -10.42 -3.58
N CYS A 58 0.57 -9.67 -4.37
CA CYS A 58 1.88 -9.15 -3.97
C CYS A 58 1.80 -7.95 -3.00
N SER A 59 0.69 -7.21 -3.01
CA SER A 59 0.45 -6.05 -2.13
C SER A 59 -0.07 -6.45 -0.77
N LYS A 60 -0.35 -7.74 -0.52
CA LYS A 60 -0.48 -8.22 0.86
C LYS A 60 0.94 -8.19 1.43
N PRO A 61 1.27 -7.28 2.36
CA PRO A 61 2.53 -7.38 3.07
C PRO A 61 2.56 -8.77 3.69
N ASP A 62 3.70 -9.45 3.61
CA ASP A 62 3.94 -10.69 4.33
C ASP A 62 3.58 -10.46 5.80
N LEU A 63 2.36 -10.82 6.20
CA LEU A 63 2.17 -11.25 7.58
C LEU A 63 3.11 -12.46 7.74
N PRO A 64 3.91 -12.49 8.81
CA PRO A 64 4.90 -13.54 9.01
C PRO A 64 4.31 -14.92 8.73
N SER A 65 5.08 -15.73 8.02
CA SER A 65 4.79 -17.04 7.44
C SER A 65 4.34 -18.13 8.43
N HIS A 66 3.95 -17.77 9.66
CA HIS A 66 3.58 -18.70 10.71
C HIS A 66 2.16 -19.28 10.62
N LEU A 67 1.38 -18.90 9.60
CA LEU A 67 -0.04 -19.30 9.46
C LEU A 67 -0.33 -20.18 8.25
N LYS A 68 0.68 -20.91 7.74
CA LYS A 68 0.48 -21.89 6.68
C LYS A 68 1.10 -23.24 7.06
N ASN A 69 0.54 -23.88 8.08
CA ASN A 69 0.08 -25.25 7.92
C ASN A 69 -0.71 -25.76 9.14
N ASP A 70 -1.69 -26.58 8.80
CA ASP A 70 -2.31 -27.65 9.59
C ASP A 70 -3.37 -27.30 10.64
N GLY A 71 -4.61 -27.61 10.25
CA GLY A 71 -5.48 -28.51 10.99
C GLY A 71 -5.95 -28.07 12.38
N ASN A 72 -7.27 -27.86 12.51
CA ASN A 72 -7.96 -27.86 13.81
C ASN A 72 -7.51 -26.79 14.83
N LEU A 73 -7.82 -25.52 14.58
CA LEU A 73 -7.92 -24.54 15.67
C LEU A 73 -9.33 -23.94 15.71
N LYS A 74 -10.18 -24.58 16.50
CA LYS A 74 -11.42 -23.98 17.04
C LYS A 74 -11.02 -22.70 17.79
N TYR A 75 -11.10 -21.55 17.15
CA TYR A 75 -10.87 -20.26 17.82
C TYR A 75 -11.99 -20.01 18.83
N LYS A 76 -11.70 -20.42 20.06
CA LYS A 76 -12.44 -20.10 21.27
C LYS A 76 -12.39 -18.59 21.44
N ARG A 77 -13.45 -17.89 21.04
CA ARG A 77 -13.67 -16.49 21.43
C ARG A 77 -13.68 -16.44 22.97
N ARG A 78 -12.66 -15.84 23.58
CA ARG A 78 -12.70 -15.31 24.95
C ARG A 78 -11.45 -14.46 25.18
N GLY A 79 -11.65 -13.16 25.35
CA GLY A 79 -10.57 -12.23 25.68
C GLY A 79 -11.03 -10.79 25.80
N ARG A 80 -11.92 -10.53 26.78
CA ARG A 80 -12.09 -9.27 27.53
C ARG A 80 -11.85 -7.96 26.76
N GLN A 81 -12.92 -7.35 26.27
CA GLN A 81 -12.95 -5.93 25.91
C GLN A 81 -12.48 -5.12 27.12
N SER A 82 -11.30 -4.52 27.02
CA SER A 82 -10.85 -3.46 27.91
C SER A 82 -11.32 -2.16 27.27
N TYR A 83 -12.21 -1.43 27.93
CA TYR A 83 -12.84 -0.21 27.41
C TYR A 83 -11.84 0.97 27.25
N ASN A 84 -10.56 0.78 27.61
CA ASN A 84 -9.50 1.80 27.58
C ASN A 84 -8.17 1.29 26.97
N GLY A 85 -8.21 0.42 25.95
CA GLY A 85 -7.00 -0.09 25.29
C GLY A 85 -7.05 0.11 23.78
N PHE A 86 -5.88 0.37 23.17
CA PHE A 86 -5.71 0.38 21.73
C PHE A 86 -6.30 -0.91 21.10
N GLU A 87 -7.25 -0.77 20.20
CA GLU A 87 -7.81 -1.91 19.45
C GLU A 87 -6.98 -2.15 18.20
N GLN A 88 -6.69 -3.43 17.92
CA GLN A 88 -6.01 -3.81 16.69
C GLN A 88 -6.95 -3.55 15.51
N THR A 89 -6.72 -2.43 14.83
CA THR A 89 -7.51 -2.01 13.69
C THR A 89 -6.88 -2.48 12.38
N ASN A 90 -7.70 -2.61 11.33
CA ASN A 90 -7.19 -2.94 10.01
C ASN A 90 -6.47 -1.73 9.41
N VAL A 91 -5.14 -1.81 9.28
CA VAL A 91 -4.30 -0.71 8.73
C VAL A 91 -4.75 -0.26 7.34
N GLN A 92 -5.38 -1.13 6.55
CA GLN A 92 -5.88 -0.78 5.21
C GLN A 92 -7.11 0.14 5.25
N GLU A 93 -7.87 0.13 6.34
CA GLU A 93 -9.03 1.00 6.52
C GLU A 93 -8.64 2.46 6.78
N PHE A 94 -7.44 2.66 7.35
CA PHE A 94 -6.87 3.97 7.67
C PHE A 94 -5.66 4.31 6.81
N ALA A 95 -5.37 3.48 5.81
CA ALA A 95 -4.36 3.80 4.81
C ALA A 95 -4.87 5.03 4.05
N PRO A 96 -4.10 6.14 3.98
CA PRO A 96 -4.53 7.30 3.26
C PRO A 96 -4.87 6.88 1.82
N THR A 97 -6.11 7.15 1.40
CA THR A 97 -6.53 7.00 0.00
C THR A 97 -5.48 7.72 -0.81
N ARG A 98 -4.66 6.95 -1.53
CA ARG A 98 -3.46 7.42 -2.22
C ARG A 98 -3.79 8.72 -2.93
N ILE A 99 -3.44 9.86 -2.34
CA ILE A 99 -3.65 11.16 -2.96
C ILE A 99 -2.67 11.14 -4.12
N MET A 100 -3.19 10.78 -5.30
CA MET A 100 -2.48 10.85 -6.55
C MET A 100 -2.27 12.33 -6.83
N GLN A 101 -1.22 12.90 -6.24
CA GLN A 101 -0.47 14.10 -6.62
C GLN A 101 0.53 14.44 -5.51
N ARG A 102 1.55 13.61 -5.34
CA ARG A 102 2.86 14.07 -4.85
C ARG A 102 3.90 13.57 -5.86
N PRO A 103 4.86 14.41 -6.29
CA PRO A 103 5.93 13.98 -7.17
C PRO A 103 6.62 12.71 -6.66
N PRO A 104 7.14 11.84 -7.55
CA PRO A 104 7.58 10.49 -7.19
C PRO A 104 8.75 10.39 -6.20
N ASP A 105 9.39 11.49 -5.82
CA ASP A 105 10.74 11.45 -5.25
C ASP A 105 10.85 11.71 -3.73
N ASP A 106 9.77 12.07 -3.01
CA ASP A 106 9.84 12.27 -1.56
C ASP A 106 8.85 11.36 -0.80
N PRO A 107 9.33 10.26 -0.17
CA PRO A 107 8.51 9.50 0.75
C PRO A 107 8.04 10.41 1.90
N PRO A 108 6.84 10.16 2.48
CA PRO A 108 6.39 10.91 3.65
C PRO A 108 7.42 10.73 4.77
N ARG A 109 8.20 11.77 5.05
CA ARG A 109 9.25 11.72 6.05
C ARG A 109 8.61 11.76 7.42
N TYR A 110 8.72 10.65 8.13
CA TYR A 110 8.34 10.57 9.53
C TYR A 110 9.57 10.81 10.39
N PRO A 111 9.42 11.40 11.60
CA PRO A 111 10.55 11.58 12.52
C PRO A 111 11.32 10.27 12.79
N SER A 112 10.62 9.12 12.77
CA SER A 112 11.22 7.79 12.90
C SER A 112 12.14 7.38 11.75
N GLN A 113 12.03 8.02 10.58
CA GLN A 113 12.87 7.75 9.40
C GLN A 113 14.07 8.70 9.30
N GLU A 114 13.93 9.94 9.79
CA GLU A 114 15.01 10.93 9.76
C GLU A 114 15.93 10.84 10.99
N LEU A 115 15.53 10.12 12.04
CA LEU A 115 16.23 10.07 13.34
C LEU A 115 16.45 11.46 13.96
N LEU A 116 15.62 12.42 13.57
CA LEU A 116 15.61 13.79 14.06
C LEU A 116 14.39 14.01 14.94
N VAL A 117 14.57 14.82 15.98
CA VAL A 117 13.44 15.36 16.75
C VAL A 117 12.64 16.26 15.81
N PRO A 118 11.30 16.14 15.76
CA PRO A 118 10.49 17.00 14.91
C PRO A 118 10.68 18.47 15.28
N ASP A 119 10.89 19.30 14.27
CA ASP A 119 11.01 20.74 14.47
C ASP A 119 9.65 21.40 14.74
N GLN A 120 9.70 22.65 15.18
CA GLN A 120 8.50 23.41 15.53
C GLN A 120 7.53 23.56 14.35
N GLU A 121 8.05 23.77 13.14
CA GLU A 121 7.24 23.91 11.93
C GLU A 121 6.53 22.59 11.57
N LEU A 122 7.23 21.46 11.63
CA LEU A 122 6.65 20.15 11.35
C LEU A 122 5.54 19.81 12.34
N ILE A 123 5.75 20.07 13.63
CA ILE A 123 4.73 19.86 14.66
C ILE A 123 3.51 20.74 14.40
N HIS A 124 3.72 22.02 14.08
CA HIS A 124 2.64 22.96 13.80
C HIS A 124 1.82 22.54 12.57
N ILE A 125 2.47 22.14 11.47
CA ILE A 125 1.79 21.65 10.26
C ILE A 125 0.97 20.40 10.57
N ARG A 126 1.51 19.46 11.35
CA ARG A 126 0.80 18.24 11.77
C ARG A 126 -0.42 18.55 12.65
N LEU A 127 -0.29 19.51 13.56
CA LEU A 127 -1.40 19.99 14.39
C LEU A 127 -2.52 20.63 13.55
N LEU A 128 -2.16 21.44 12.56
CA LEU A 128 -3.15 22.06 11.66
C LEU A 128 -3.90 21.02 10.83
N LEU A 129 -3.20 20.03 10.29
CA LEU A 129 -3.81 18.92 9.55
C LEU A 129 -4.76 18.11 10.43
N GLY A 130 -4.32 17.71 11.64
CA GLY A 130 -5.16 16.97 12.58
C GLY A 130 -6.37 17.78 13.05
N ALA A 131 -6.20 19.09 13.28
CA ALA A 131 -7.31 19.98 13.59
C ALA A 131 -8.34 20.01 12.46
N TRP A 132 -7.90 20.10 11.21
CA TRP A 132 -8.79 20.07 10.04
C TRP A 132 -9.54 18.75 9.90
N GLU A 133 -8.86 17.61 10.06
CA GLU A 133 -9.48 16.27 10.01
C GLU A 133 -10.56 16.07 11.07
N LEU A 134 -10.39 16.71 12.24
CA LEU A 134 -11.34 16.68 13.36
C LEU A 134 -12.40 17.80 13.29
N GLY A 135 -12.40 18.62 12.24
CA GLY A 135 -13.34 19.74 12.10
C GLY A 135 -13.09 20.92 13.04
N LEU A 136 -11.89 21.02 13.61
CA LEU A 136 -11.45 22.14 14.44
C LEU A 136 -10.92 23.30 13.58
N LYS A 137 -10.91 24.51 14.15
CA LYS A 137 -10.49 25.73 13.44
C LYS A 137 -9.00 25.80 13.12
N GLY A 138 -8.17 24.99 13.77
CA GLY A 138 -6.72 25.01 13.66
C GLY A 138 -6.04 24.92 15.03
N ALA A 139 -4.72 25.10 15.03
CA ALA A 139 -3.89 25.11 16.21
C ALA A 139 -3.00 26.36 16.23
N GLU A 140 -2.74 26.91 17.41
CA GLU A 140 -1.84 28.04 17.59
C GLU A 140 -0.37 27.59 17.51
N ARG A 141 0.52 28.48 17.05
CA ARG A 141 1.97 28.23 17.00
C ARG A 141 2.57 27.96 18.38
N GLY A 142 2.07 28.62 19.43
CA GLY A 142 2.51 28.38 20.81
C GLY A 142 2.25 26.94 21.30
N ALA A 143 1.22 26.26 20.77
CA ALA A 143 0.99 24.85 21.08
C ALA A 143 2.12 23.95 20.55
N ALA A 144 2.69 24.29 19.39
CA ALA A 144 3.83 23.57 18.83
C ALA A 144 5.11 23.80 19.66
N GLU A 145 5.32 25.01 20.18
CA GLU A 145 6.47 25.34 21.05
C GLU A 145 6.48 24.51 22.33
N ILE A 146 5.32 24.41 22.99
CA ILE A 146 5.16 23.59 24.20
C ILE A 146 5.47 22.13 23.88
N LEU A 147 5.01 21.62 22.74
CA LEU A 147 5.25 20.24 22.32
C LEU A 147 6.72 19.97 21.97
N VAL A 148 7.42 20.91 21.34
CA VAL A 148 8.87 20.79 21.08
C VAL A 148 9.64 20.66 22.39
N VAL A 149 9.29 21.47 23.40
CA VAL A 149 9.93 21.42 24.72
C VAL A 149 9.58 20.14 25.46
N ALA A 150 8.34 19.66 25.36
CA ALA A 150 7.89 18.44 26.04
C ALA A 150 8.51 17.15 25.46
N VAL A 151 8.97 17.19 24.20
CA VAL A 151 9.59 16.05 23.51
C VAL A 151 11.12 16.00 23.73
N ARG A 152 11.73 17.10 24.19
CA ARG A 152 13.14 17.16 24.61
C ARG A 152 13.35 16.54 25.99
#